data_AF-A0A9W4UV64-F1
#
_entry.id   AF-A0A9W4UV64-F1
#
_cell.length_a   1.000
_cell.length_b   1.000
_cell.length_c   1.000
_cell.angle_alpha   90.00
_cell.angle_beta   90.00
_cell.angle_gamma   90.00
#
_symmetry.space_group_name_H-M   'P 1'
#
loop_
_entity.id
_entity.type
_entity.pdbx_description
1 polymer ?
#
loop_
_entity_poly.entity_id
_entity_poly.type
_entity_poly.pdbx_seq_one_letter_code
_entity_poly.pdbx_strand_id
1 'polypeptide(L)' 'MIARREGSRYKGTGAHMPDWVVGFAREMSEYVGCSGVMLYTNNDGVVEFYRGRGFELLGDSSRVMFCDLGPVHEGRRAA' A
#
# COMPACT_ATOMS: atom_id res chain seq x y z
N MET A 1 -5.89 9.27 -4.54
CA MET A 1 -5.96 8.89 -5.97
C MET A 1 -4.83 9.59 -6.70
N ILE A 2 -3.88 8.86 -7.31
CA ILE A 2 -2.80 9.44 -8.10
C ILE A 2 -3.20 9.35 -9.57
N ALA A 3 -3.40 10.49 -10.23
CA ALA A 3 -3.77 10.54 -11.64
C ALA A 3 -2.52 10.42 -12.53
N ARG A 4 -2.63 9.64 -13.62
CA ARG A 4 -1.57 9.45 -14.62
C ARG A 4 -2.01 10.01 -15.96
N ARG A 5 -1.09 10.64 -16.70
CA ARG A 5 -1.32 10.95 -18.12
C ARG A 5 -1.27 9.66 -18.94
N GLU A 6 -2.17 9.53 -19.92
CA GLU A 6 -2.40 8.29 -20.67
C GLU A 6 -1.15 7.74 -21.38
N GLY A 7 -0.22 8.61 -21.80
CA GLY A 7 1.08 8.22 -22.40
C GLY A 7 2.22 7.89 -21.42
N SER A 8 1.95 7.86 -20.10
CA SER A 8 2.96 7.50 -19.09
C SER A 8 2.82 6.04 -18.62
N ARG A 9 2.31 5.17 -19.50
CA ARG A 9 2.35 3.72 -19.28
C ARG A 9 3.76 3.17 -19.40
N TYR A 10 4.06 2.15 -18.60
CA TYR A 10 5.32 1.39 -18.62
C TYR A 10 6.61 2.15 -18.28
N LYS A 11 6.52 3.33 -17.66
CA LYS A 11 7.68 4.12 -17.21
C LYS A 11 8.22 3.74 -15.82
N GLY A 12 7.78 2.62 -15.25
CA GLY A 12 8.22 2.16 -13.93
C GLY A 12 7.63 2.93 -12.73
N THR A 13 7.10 4.15 -12.87
CA THR A 13 6.56 4.93 -11.74
C THR A 13 5.49 4.17 -10.95
N GLY A 14 4.62 3.43 -11.63
CA GLY A 14 3.61 2.59 -10.97
C GLY A 14 4.19 1.46 -10.12
N ALA A 15 5.41 1.02 -10.40
CA ALA A 15 6.10 0.00 -9.63
C ALA A 15 6.59 0.51 -8.27
N HIS A 16 6.88 1.81 -8.15
CA HIS A 16 7.40 2.45 -6.93
C HIS A 16 6.31 3.01 -6.02
N MET A 17 5.12 3.29 -6.56
CA MET A 17 4.02 3.87 -5.79
C MET A 17 3.60 3.02 -4.57
N PRO A 18 3.52 1.67 -4.64
CA PRO A 18 3.16 0.86 -3.48
C PRO A 18 4.14 1.06 -2.32
N ASP A 19 5.44 0.98 -2.61
CA ASP A 19 6.50 1.08 -1.59
C ASP A 19 6.49 2.46 -0.93
N TRP A 20 6.29 3.52 -1.73
CA TRP A 20 6.16 4.88 -1.20
C TRP A 20 4.94 5.04 -0.30
N VAL A 21 3.78 4.54 -0.71
CA VAL A 21 2.54 4.63 0.10
C VAL A 21 2.64 3.83 1.39
N VAL A 22 3.21 2.62 1.33
CA VAL A 22 3.41 1.77 2.53
C VAL A 22 4.42 2.43 3.48
N GLY A 23 5.52 2.96 2.95
CA GLY A 23 6.51 3.70 3.76
C GLY A 23 5.90 4.91 4.45
N PHE A 24 5.17 5.74 3.70
CA PHE A 24 4.46 6.89 4.26
C PHE A 24 3.42 6.49 5.31
N ALA A 25 2.63 5.44 5.04
CA ALA A 25 1.64 4.96 6.00
C ALA A 25 2.29 4.42 7.29
N ARG A 26 3.45 3.76 7.18
CA ARG A 26 4.23 3.31 8.35
C ARG A 26 4.70 4.49 9.19
N GLU A 27 5.25 5.54 8.59
CA GLU A 27 5.63 6.75 9.33
C GLU A 27 4.42 7.40 10.02
N MET A 28 3.29 7.51 9.32
CA MET A 28 2.06 8.07 9.87
C MET A 28 1.46 7.22 10.99
N SER A 29 1.67 5.90 10.96
CA SER A 29 1.16 4.98 11.99
C SER A 29 1.69 5.30 13.38
N GLU A 30 2.90 5.86 13.48
CA GLU A 30 3.51 6.27 14.75
C GLU A 30 2.76 7.42 15.42
N TYR A 31 2.06 8.25 14.64
CA TYR A 31 1.37 9.44 15.14
C TYR A 31 -0.14 9.24 15.25
N VAL A 32 -0.73 8.46 14.35
CA VAL A 32 -2.19 8.35 14.19
C VAL A 32 -2.71 6.96 14.60
N GLY A 33 -1.82 5.98 14.77
CA GLY A 33 -2.19 4.61 15.15
C GLY A 33 -2.96 3.86 14.05
N CYS A 34 -2.50 3.95 12.80
CA CYS A 34 -3.05 3.13 11.72
C CYS A 34 -2.32 1.78 11.62
N SER A 35 -3.03 0.72 11.26
CA SER A 35 -2.51 -0.65 11.22
C SER A 35 -2.16 -1.14 9.80
N GLY A 36 -2.59 -0.42 8.77
CA GLY A 36 -2.50 -0.94 7.41
C GLY A 36 -2.86 0.03 6.30
N VAL A 37 -2.60 -0.41 5.08
CA VAL A 37 -3.06 0.23 3.84
C VAL A 37 -4.12 -0.65 3.20
N MET A 38 -5.32 -0.11 3.02
CA MET A 38 -6.39 -0.76 2.29
C MET A 38 -6.53 -0.14 0.90
N LEU A 39 -6.75 -0.97 -0.12
CA LEU A 39 -7.02 -0.52 -1.48
C LEU A 39 -8.11 -1.34 -2.15
N TYR A 40 -8.74 -0.73 -3.16
CA TYR A 40 -9.70 -1.38 -4.04
C TYR A 40 -9.08 -1.50 -5.43
N THR A 41 -8.97 -2.73 -5.92
CA THR A 41 -8.48 -3.04 -7.27
C THR A 41 -9.64 -3.08 -8.26
N ASN A 42 -9.37 -2.74 -9.52
CA ASN A 42 -10.38 -2.76 -10.58
C ASN A 42 -10.24 -3.93 -11.57
N ASN A 43 -9.16 -4.72 -11.48
CA ASN A 43 -8.93 -5.90 -12.31
C ASN A 43 -7.94 -6.87 -11.67
N ASP A 44 -7.95 -8.13 -12.13
CA ASP A 44 -7.11 -9.21 -11.59
C ASP A 44 -5.61 -8.96 -11.77
N GLY A 45 -5.20 -8.31 -12.86
CA GLY A 45 -3.79 -7.97 -13.08
C GLY A 45 -3.23 -7.02 -12.02
N VAL A 46 -4.06 -6.12 -11.49
CA VAL A 46 -3.67 -5.24 -10.37
C VAL A 46 -3.64 -6.03 -9.05
N VAL A 47 -4.55 -6.98 -8.85
CA VAL A 47 -4.53 -7.86 -7.67
C VAL A 47 -3.20 -8.62 -7.59
N GLU A 48 -2.81 -9.28 -8.67
CA GLU A 48 -1.55 -10.06 -8.70
C GLU A 48 -0.32 -9.17 -8.48
N PHE A 49 -0.32 -7.96 -9.06
CA PHE A 49 0.76 -7.01 -8.86
C PHE A 49 0.94 -6.58 -7.39
N TYR A 50 -0.15 -6.40 -6.63
CA TYR A 50 -0.09 -6.03 -5.22
C TYR A 50 0.15 -7.24 -4.30
N ARG A 51 -0.31 -8.44 -4.67
CA ARG A 51 0.03 -9.69 -3.95
C ARG A 51 1.53 -9.90 -3.84
N GLY A 52 2.26 -9.68 -4.94
CA GLY A 52 3.73 -9.75 -4.95
C GLY A 52 4.44 -8.71 -4.06
N ARG A 53 3.70 -7.83 -3.38
CA ARG A 53 4.21 -6.79 -2.48
C ARG A 53 3.64 -6.88 -1.06
N GLY A 54 3.11 -8.04 -0.68
CA GLY A 54 2.60 -8.28 0.68
C GLY A 54 1.22 -7.69 0.96
N PHE A 55 0.43 -7.40 -0.08
CA PHE A 55 -1.01 -7.17 0.08
C PHE A 55 -1.77 -8.49 -0.03
N GLU A 56 -2.78 -8.65 0.82
CA GLU A 56 -3.64 -9.82 0.86
C GLU A 56 -5.09 -9.43 0.57
N LEU A 57 -5.90 -10.36 0.06
CA LEU A 57 -7.34 -10.11 -0.11
C LEU A 57 -8.02 -10.09 1.27
N LEU A 58 -8.91 -9.13 1.47
CA LEU A 58 -9.62 -8.99 2.74
C LEU A 58 -10.96 -9.76 2.69
N GLY A 59 -11.07 -10.80 3.52
CA GLY A 59 -12.24 -11.66 3.62
C GLY A 59 -12.57 -12.34 2.29
N ASP A 60 -13.87 -12.40 1.95
CA ASP A 60 -14.34 -13.01 0.71
C ASP A 60 -14.30 -12.06 -0.50
N SER A 61 -13.67 -10.89 -0.37
CA SER A 61 -13.58 -9.93 -1.46
C SER A 61 -12.58 -10.38 -2.52
N SER A 62 -12.96 -10.25 -3.81
CA SER A 62 -12.05 -10.44 -4.94
C SER A 62 -11.30 -9.15 -5.34
N ARG A 63 -11.56 -8.03 -4.66
CA ARG A 63 -11.09 -6.70 -5.09
C ARG A 63 -10.50 -5.84 -3.98
N VAL A 64 -10.91 -6.04 -2.74
CA VAL A 64 -10.39 -5.30 -1.58
C VAL A 64 -9.13 -6.00 -1.09
N MET A 65 -8.05 -5.23 -0.98
CA MET A 65 -6.76 -5.72 -0.50
C MET A 65 -6.28 -4.92 0.71
N PHE A 66 -5.52 -5.57 1.57
CA PHE A 66 -4.94 -5.01 2.78
C PHE A 66 -3.46 -5.36 2.89
N CYS A 67 -2.63 -4.39 3.27
CA CYS A 67 -1.23 -4.58 3.64
C CYS A 67 -1.06 -4.17 5.10
N ASP A 68 -0.66 -5.13 5.92
CA ASP A 68 -0.34 -4.91 7.33
C ASP A 68 0.99 -4.15 7.46
N LEU A 69 1.03 -3.09 8.27
CA LEU A 69 2.24 -2.27 8.44
C LEU A 69 3.22 -2.87 9.45
N GLY A 70 2.82 -3.90 10.19
CA GLY A 70 3.51 -4.48 11.32
C GLY A 70 3.23 -3.73 12.63
N PRO A 71 3.77 -4.23 13.76
CA PRO A 71 3.73 -3.50 15.02
C PRO A 71 4.44 -2.16 14.85
N VAL A 72 3.78 -1.08 15.30
CA VAL A 72 4.44 0.22 15.47
C VAL A 72 5.56 0.00 16.48
N HIS A 73 6.82 0.19 16.06
CA HIS A 73 7.94 0.11 16.99
C HIS A 73 7.78 1.26 17.99
N GLU A 74 7.30 0.94 19.20
CA GLU A 74 7.37 1.85 20.33
C GLU A 74 8.86 2.14 20.62
N GLY A 75 9.38 3.25 20.09
CA GLY A 75 10.66 3.77 20.55
C GLY A 75 11.64 4.21 19.48
N ARG A 76 11.42 5.41 18.95
CA ARG A 76 12.43 6.47 19.07
C ARG A 76 11.78 7.69 19.71
N ARG A 77 11.63 7.65 21.04
CA ARG A 77 11.60 8.91 21.80
C ARG A 77 12.94 9.57 21.55
N ALA A 78 12.93 10.61 20.71
CA ALA A 78 14.09 11.47 20.54
C ALA A 78 14.55 11.93 21.93
N ALA A 79 15.81 11.62 22.24
CA ALA A 79 16.53 12.21 23.35
C ALA A 79 16.76 13.70 23.11
#